data_AF-A0A9D5GZ25-F1
#
_entry.id   AF-A0A9D5GZ25-F1
#
_cell.length_a   1.000
_cell.length_b   1.000
_cell.length_c   1.000
_cell.angle_alpha   90.00
_cell.angle_beta   90.00
_cell.angle_gamma   90.00
#
_symmetry.space_group_name_H-M   'P 1'
#
loop_
_entity.id
_entity.type
_entity.pdbx_description
1 polymer ?
#
loop_
_entity_poly.entity_id
_entity_poly.type
_entity_poly.pdbx_seq_one_letter_code
_entity_poly.pdbx_strand_id
1 'polypeptide(L)'
;MSAMPDIIGIVVELCKAMDPDVGNNYNRIRTTLPNNKRKISKALRVRAMRAVVQRVDSASVEVEGRTVSEIGPGLLVLVGIHDSDSDADADYICRKVLNMRLFSNEDTAKAWDHSVMQKNYQVLLVSQFTLYGFLKGNKPDFHVAMAPQRAKPFYASLVDRFRNAYNADAIKDGIFGAKMKVSLVNDGPVTMQLDSQSPK
;
A
#
# COMPACT_ATOMS: atom_id res chain seq x y z
N MET A 1 13.98 -35.35 -19.01
CA MET A 1 13.78 -33.92 -19.29
C MET A 1 12.29 -33.63 -19.18
N SER A 2 11.83 -33.17 -18.02
CA SER A 2 10.45 -32.72 -17.86
C SER A 2 10.28 -31.39 -18.61
N ALA A 3 9.29 -31.32 -19.49
CA ALA A 3 8.94 -30.09 -20.18
C ALA A 3 8.50 -29.05 -19.14
N MET A 4 9.13 -27.87 -19.14
CA MET A 4 8.66 -26.74 -18.35
C MET A 4 7.23 -26.41 -18.78
N PRO A 5 6.28 -26.27 -17.84
CA PRO A 5 4.90 -25.95 -18.19
C PRO A 5 4.81 -24.62 -18.95
N ASP A 6 3.96 -24.59 -19.97
CA ASP A 6 3.67 -23.39 -20.76
C ASP A 6 3.22 -22.27 -19.81
N ILE A 7 3.87 -21.12 -19.89
CA ILE A 7 3.57 -19.93 -19.07
C ILE A 7 2.10 -19.52 -19.23
N ILE A 8 1.51 -19.78 -20.40
CA ILE A 8 0.08 -19.56 -20.62
C ILE A 8 -0.75 -20.51 -19.73
N GLY A 9 -0.32 -21.76 -19.57
CA GLY A 9 -0.94 -22.72 -18.65
C GLY A 9 -0.89 -22.25 -17.19
N ILE A 10 0.26 -21.74 -16.74
CA ILE A 10 0.44 -21.22 -15.37
C ILE A 10 -0.46 -20.00 -15.10
N VAL A 11 -0.54 -19.05 -16.04
CA VAL A 11 -1.40 -17.87 -15.90
C VAL A 11 -2.87 -18.26 -15.87
N VAL A 12 -3.27 -19.27 -16.65
CA VAL A 12 -4.64 -19.80 -16.65
C VAL A 12 -4.96 -20.53 -15.35
N GLU A 13 -4.03 -21.31 -14.80
CA GLU A 13 -4.20 -21.92 -13.47
C GLU A 13 -4.33 -20.88 -12.36
N LEU A 14 -3.52 -19.81 -12.40
CA LEU A 14 -3.61 -18.71 -11.45
C LEU A 14 -4.94 -17.94 -11.56
N CYS A 15 -5.41 -17.67 -12.79
CA CYS A 15 -6.72 -17.04 -12.99
C CYS A 15 -7.89 -17.95 -12.54
N LYS A 16 -7.80 -19.26 -12.78
CA LYS A 16 -8.80 -20.24 -12.29
C LYS A 16 -8.80 -20.36 -10.76
N ALA A 17 -7.64 -20.18 -10.12
CA ALA A 17 -7.52 -20.18 -8.67
C ALA A 17 -8.10 -18.91 -8.02
N MET A 18 -8.18 -17.80 -8.77
CA MET A 18 -8.72 -16.52 -8.30
C MET A 18 -10.23 -16.37 -8.57
N ASP A 19 -10.78 -17.07 -9.56
CA ASP A 19 -12.22 -17.08 -9.87
C ASP A 19 -12.61 -18.41 -10.57
N PRO A 20 -13.37 -19.31 -9.92
CA PRO A 20 -13.71 -20.63 -10.46
C PRO A 20 -14.66 -20.59 -11.67
N ASP A 21 -15.38 -19.48 -11.91
CA ASP A 21 -16.29 -19.34 -13.08
C ASP A 21 -15.55 -19.02 -14.40
N VAL A 22 -14.25 -18.71 -14.33
CA VAL A 22 -13.38 -18.44 -15.50
C VAL A 22 -13.17 -19.70 -16.36
N GLY A 23 -13.39 -20.90 -15.81
CA GLY A 23 -13.20 -22.19 -16.48
C GLY A 23 -14.03 -22.36 -17.76
N ASN A 24 -15.20 -21.74 -17.86
CA ASN A 24 -16.15 -21.94 -18.96
C ASN A 24 -15.89 -21.05 -20.19
N ASN A 25 -14.89 -20.16 -20.14
CA ASN A 25 -14.60 -19.17 -21.20
C ASN A 25 -13.22 -19.35 -21.84
N TYR A 26 -12.69 -20.58 -21.86
CA TYR A 26 -11.36 -20.92 -22.39
C TYR A 26 -11.07 -20.32 -23.78
N ASN A 27 -12.02 -20.40 -24.72
CA ASN A 27 -11.84 -19.88 -26.09
C ASN A 27 -11.99 -18.35 -26.21
N ARG A 28 -12.70 -17.71 -25.26
CA ARG A 28 -12.94 -16.26 -25.25
C ARG A 28 -11.76 -15.50 -24.63
N ILE A 29 -11.08 -16.11 -23.66
CA ILE A 29 -9.89 -15.57 -22.99
C ILE A 29 -8.65 -15.72 -23.88
N ARG A 30 -8.53 -16.84 -24.60
CA ARG A 30 -7.41 -17.10 -25.53
C ARG A 30 -7.38 -16.15 -26.74
N THR A 31 -8.53 -15.62 -27.14
CA THR A 31 -8.67 -14.67 -28.27
C THR A 31 -8.57 -13.21 -27.84
N THR A 32 -8.68 -12.91 -26.55
CA THR A 32 -8.60 -11.54 -26.00
C THR A 32 -7.27 -11.25 -25.31
N LEU A 33 -6.53 -12.27 -24.87
CA LEU A 33 -5.21 -12.09 -24.29
C LEU A 33 -4.15 -11.86 -25.38
N PRO A 34 -3.41 -10.74 -25.32
CA PRO A 34 -2.36 -10.50 -26.29
C PRO A 34 -1.24 -11.54 -26.16
N ASN A 35 -0.91 -12.21 -27.28
CA ASN A 35 0.15 -13.22 -27.45
C ASN A 35 1.57 -12.81 -27.01
N ASN A 36 1.75 -11.61 -26.44
CA ASN A 36 3.05 -11.04 -26.14
C ASN A 36 3.28 -11.01 -24.64
N LYS A 37 4.26 -11.78 -24.13
CA LYS A 37 4.69 -11.79 -22.72
C LYS A 37 4.93 -10.37 -22.16
N ARG A 38 5.40 -9.43 -23.01
CA ARG A 38 5.51 -7.99 -22.65
C ARG A 38 4.17 -7.33 -22.31
N LYS A 39 3.09 -7.67 -23.02
CA LYS A 39 1.75 -7.12 -22.76
C LYS A 39 1.12 -7.72 -21.50
N ILE A 40 1.35 -9.01 -21.23
CA ILE A 40 0.91 -9.68 -19.98
C ILE A 40 1.61 -9.05 -18.76
N SER A 41 2.93 -8.83 -18.84
CA SER A 41 3.68 -8.12 -17.79
C SER A 41 3.24 -6.67 -17.57
N LYS A 42 2.59 -6.04 -18.55
CA LYS A 42 2.04 -4.68 -18.47
C LYS A 42 0.63 -4.64 -17.87
N ALA A 43 -0.11 -5.76 -17.97
CA ALA A 43 -1.44 -5.93 -17.40
C ALA A 43 -1.40 -6.22 -15.89
N LEU A 44 -0.35 -6.89 -15.40
CA LEU A 44 -0.09 -7.16 -13.97
C LEU A 44 0.60 -6.00 -13.23
N ARG A 45 0.75 -4.83 -13.85
CA ARG A 45 1.31 -3.66 -13.18
C ARG A 45 0.25 -3.09 -12.27
N VAL A 46 0.55 -2.98 -10.98
CA VAL A 46 -0.34 -2.28 -10.05
C VAL A 46 -0.47 -0.82 -10.47
N ARG A 47 -1.72 -0.42 -10.71
CA ARG A 47 -2.14 0.91 -11.17
C ARG A 47 -2.87 1.68 -10.08
N ALA A 48 -2.50 1.43 -8.84
CA ALA A 48 -3.26 1.82 -7.67
C ALA A 48 -2.36 2.47 -6.63
N MET A 49 -2.96 3.28 -5.77
CA MET A 49 -2.33 3.80 -4.58
C MET A 49 -1.94 2.63 -3.69
N ARG A 50 -0.72 2.69 -3.16
CA ARG A 50 -0.18 1.65 -2.29
C ARG A 50 0.05 2.17 -0.89
N ALA A 51 -0.25 1.34 0.10
CA ALA A 51 0.20 1.58 1.47
C ALA A 51 0.82 0.31 2.06
N VAL A 52 1.97 0.48 2.72
CA VAL A 52 2.49 -0.51 3.67
C VAL A 52 2.20 0.03 5.06
N VAL A 53 1.35 -0.67 5.80
CA VAL A 53 0.88 -0.28 7.13
C VAL A 53 1.54 -1.19 8.15
N GLN A 54 2.23 -0.61 9.12
CA GLN A 54 2.97 -1.33 10.14
C GLN A 54 2.44 -0.93 11.51
N ARG A 55 2.12 -1.92 12.35
CA ARG A 55 1.75 -1.67 13.74
C ARG A 55 3.01 -1.42 14.55
N VAL A 56 3.02 -0.33 15.31
CA VAL A 56 4.22 0.14 16.01
C VAL A 56 3.89 0.51 17.46
N ASP A 57 4.84 0.24 18.35
CA ASP A 57 4.87 0.82 19.71
C ASP A 57 5.33 2.28 19.67
N SER A 58 6.19 2.61 18.71
CA SER A 58 6.63 3.97 18.40
C SER A 58 7.23 4.05 17.01
N ALA A 59 7.16 5.24 16.40
CA ALA A 59 7.87 5.54 15.16
C ALA A 59 8.21 7.02 15.08
N SER A 60 9.31 7.36 14.40
CA SER A 60 9.76 8.74 14.24
C SER A 60 10.44 8.98 12.90
N VAL A 61 10.47 10.24 12.51
CA VAL A 61 11.13 10.75 11.30
C VAL A 61 12.17 11.76 11.71
N GLU A 62 13.40 11.56 11.23
CA GLU A 62 14.51 12.50 11.35
C GLU A 62 14.89 13.05 9.98
N VAL A 63 15.14 14.36 9.93
CA VAL A 63 15.74 15.05 8.77
C VAL A 63 16.93 15.85 9.28
N GLU A 64 18.09 15.67 8.64
CA GLU A 64 19.33 16.39 8.98
C GLU A 64 19.72 16.31 10.48
N GLY A 65 19.52 15.15 11.12
CA GLY A 65 19.88 14.96 12.53
C GLY A 65 18.82 15.44 13.53
N ARG A 66 17.66 15.94 13.07
CA ARG A 66 16.59 16.45 13.93
C ARG A 66 15.30 15.66 13.74
N THR A 67 14.69 15.24 14.84
CA THR A 67 13.34 14.66 14.83
C THR A 67 12.35 15.73 14.39
N VAL A 68 11.65 15.46 13.28
CA VAL A 68 10.62 16.37 12.73
C VAL A 68 9.22 15.88 13.05
N SER A 69 9.07 14.60 13.41
CA SER A 69 7.79 13.96 13.63
C SER A 69 7.99 12.68 14.43
N GLU A 70 7.10 12.38 15.36
CA GLU A 70 7.11 11.16 16.15
C GLU A 70 5.71 10.78 16.64
N ILE A 71 5.52 9.48 16.82
CA ILE A 71 4.32 8.87 17.40
C ILE A 71 4.70 7.82 18.45
N GLY A 72 3.83 7.67 19.45
CA GLY A 72 3.79 6.51 20.33
C GLY A 72 3.06 5.33 19.68
N PRO A 73 2.28 4.54 20.44
CA PRO A 73 1.55 3.39 19.91
C PRO A 73 0.63 3.79 18.76
N GLY A 74 0.64 2.99 17.68
CA GLY A 74 -0.14 3.30 16.51
C GLY A 74 0.31 2.62 15.23
N LEU A 75 0.23 3.37 14.12
CA LEU A 75 0.54 2.88 12.77
C LEU A 75 1.58 3.77 12.08
N LEU A 76 2.67 3.16 11.59
CA LEU A 76 3.51 3.76 10.55
C LEU A 76 2.94 3.35 9.19
N VAL A 77 2.74 4.32 8.30
CA VAL A 77 2.15 4.09 6.98
C VAL A 77 3.07 4.67 5.90
N LEU A 78 3.72 3.79 5.14
CA LEU A 78 4.43 4.18 3.94
C LEU A 78 3.44 4.26 2.78
N VAL A 79 3.27 5.43 2.17
CA VAL A 79 2.28 5.65 1.11
C VAL A 79 2.95 5.91 -0.24
N GLY A 80 2.66 5.08 -1.23
CA GLY A 80 2.98 5.30 -2.62
C GLY A 80 1.78 5.86 -3.36
N ILE A 81 1.99 6.89 -4.17
CA ILE A 81 0.99 7.48 -5.07
C ILE A 81 1.37 7.14 -6.52
N HIS A 82 0.50 6.43 -7.23
CA HIS A 82 0.64 6.05 -8.63
C HIS A 82 0.23 7.21 -9.54
N ASP A 83 0.79 7.27 -10.74
CA ASP A 83 0.60 8.38 -11.69
C ASP A 83 -0.87 8.62 -12.10
N SER A 84 -1.69 7.57 -12.03
CA SER A 84 -3.13 7.58 -12.34
C SER A 84 -4.05 7.62 -11.12
N ASP A 85 -3.52 7.79 -9.91
CA ASP A 85 -4.35 7.84 -8.71
C ASP A 85 -5.25 9.09 -8.70
N SER A 86 -6.43 8.89 -8.12
CA SER A 86 -7.48 9.89 -7.96
C SER A 86 -7.83 10.10 -6.49
N ASP A 87 -8.65 11.10 -6.20
CA ASP A 87 -9.15 11.34 -4.85
C ASP A 87 -9.90 10.13 -4.26
N ALA A 88 -10.56 9.32 -5.10
CA ALA A 88 -11.23 8.11 -4.67
C ALA A 88 -10.25 7.05 -4.12
N ASP A 89 -9.04 6.98 -4.68
CA ASP A 89 -7.98 6.08 -4.20
C ASP A 89 -7.47 6.54 -2.83
N ALA A 90 -7.29 7.85 -2.66
CA ALA A 90 -6.93 8.47 -1.39
C ALA A 90 -7.97 8.20 -0.29
N ASP A 91 -9.26 8.38 -0.61
CA ASP A 91 -10.37 8.13 0.30
C ASP A 91 -10.47 6.66 0.70
N TYR A 92 -10.22 5.74 -0.24
CA TYR A 92 -10.16 4.31 0.05
C TYR A 92 -9.04 3.99 1.04
N ILE A 93 -7.81 4.46 0.78
CA ILE A 93 -6.65 4.18 1.65
C ILE A 93 -6.87 4.79 3.03
N CYS A 94 -7.30 6.05 3.12
CA CYS A 94 -7.61 6.72 4.38
C CYS A 94 -8.60 5.90 5.22
N ARG A 95 -9.76 5.56 4.62
CA ARG A 95 -10.79 4.77 5.30
C ARG A 95 -10.28 3.40 5.72
N LYS A 96 -9.53 2.70 4.87
CA LYS A 96 -9.01 1.37 5.20
C LYS A 96 -8.02 1.43 6.34
N VAL A 97 -7.01 2.31 6.28
CA VAL A 97 -6.00 2.46 7.34
C VAL A 97 -6.63 2.75 8.69
N LEU A 98 -7.55 3.71 8.75
CA LEU A 98 -8.18 4.13 10.01
C LEU A 98 -9.12 3.07 10.62
N ASN A 99 -9.71 2.19 9.80
CA ASN A 99 -10.71 1.21 10.25
C ASN A 99 -10.19 -0.23 10.31
N MET A 100 -8.97 -0.51 9.85
CA MET A 100 -8.38 -1.85 9.97
C MET A 100 -8.24 -2.24 11.45
N ARG A 101 -8.73 -3.43 11.78
CA ARG A 101 -8.76 -3.95 13.16
C ARG A 101 -7.46 -4.69 13.46
N LEU A 102 -6.40 -3.93 13.73
CA LEU A 102 -5.04 -4.44 13.92
C LEU A 102 -4.62 -4.57 15.39
N PHE A 103 -5.47 -4.12 16.31
CA PHE A 103 -5.18 -4.11 17.74
C PHE A 103 -6.09 -5.06 18.50
N SER A 104 -5.55 -5.60 19.59
CA SER A 104 -6.31 -6.50 20.46
C SER A 104 -7.31 -5.73 21.31
N ASN A 105 -8.40 -6.40 21.67
CA ASN A 105 -9.34 -5.92 22.67
C ASN A 105 -9.01 -6.60 24.00
N GLU A 106 -8.61 -5.81 25.00
CA GLU A 106 -8.20 -6.30 26.32
C GLU A 106 -9.36 -6.95 27.08
N ASP A 107 -10.59 -6.47 26.88
CA ASP A 107 -11.78 -6.97 27.58
C ASP A 107 -12.22 -8.33 27.04
N THR A 108 -12.06 -8.57 25.74
CA THR A 108 -12.52 -9.80 25.08
C THR A 108 -11.39 -10.75 24.68
N ALA A 109 -10.13 -10.36 24.91
CA ALA A 109 -8.91 -11.04 24.48
C ALA A 109 -8.85 -11.36 22.96
N LYS A 110 -9.64 -10.68 22.12
CA LYS A 110 -9.62 -10.88 20.66
C LYS A 110 -8.47 -10.11 20.03
N ALA A 111 -7.63 -10.81 19.26
CA ALA A 111 -6.40 -10.23 18.69
C ALA A 111 -6.62 -9.18 17.59
N TRP A 112 -7.72 -9.27 16.82
CA TRP A 112 -8.00 -8.48 15.61
C TRP A 112 -9.34 -7.74 15.73
N ASP A 113 -9.43 -6.81 16.68
CA ASP A 113 -10.74 -6.32 17.14
C ASP A 113 -10.86 -4.79 17.17
N HIS A 114 -9.78 -4.07 17.45
CA HIS A 114 -9.79 -2.62 17.48
C HIS A 114 -8.96 -2.00 16.35
N SER A 115 -9.47 -0.91 15.79
CA SER A 115 -8.71 -0.05 14.90
C SER A 115 -7.87 0.98 15.66
N VAL A 116 -6.98 1.67 14.94
CA VAL A 116 -6.17 2.76 15.51
C VAL A 116 -7.06 3.84 16.16
N MET A 117 -8.22 4.12 15.56
CA MET A 117 -9.19 5.08 16.09
C MET A 117 -9.80 4.60 17.41
N GLN A 118 -10.23 3.34 17.47
CA GLN A 118 -10.84 2.77 18.68
C GLN A 118 -9.86 2.70 19.86
N LYS A 119 -8.56 2.64 19.57
CA LYS A 119 -7.48 2.69 20.56
C LYS A 119 -7.05 4.10 20.97
N ASN A 120 -7.55 5.14 20.30
CA ASN A 120 -7.03 6.51 20.45
C ASN A 120 -5.52 6.60 20.18
N TYR A 121 -5.03 5.82 19.22
CA TYR A 121 -3.61 5.73 18.86
C TYR A 121 -3.28 6.64 17.67
N GLN A 122 -1.98 6.80 17.39
CA GLN A 122 -1.49 7.75 16.41
C GLN A 122 -1.20 7.10 15.05
N VAL A 123 -1.10 7.92 14.00
CA VAL A 123 -0.70 7.48 12.66
C VAL A 123 0.40 8.39 12.13
N LEU A 124 1.50 7.80 11.69
CA LEU A 124 2.60 8.50 11.02
C LEU A 124 2.60 8.14 9.53
N LEU A 125 2.25 9.11 8.69
CA LEU A 125 2.27 8.98 7.24
C LEU A 125 3.65 9.35 6.69
N VAL A 126 4.20 8.55 5.78
CA VAL A 126 5.46 8.86 5.09
C VAL A 126 5.31 8.58 3.60
N SER A 127 5.60 9.57 2.76
CA SER A 127 5.59 9.41 1.30
C SER A 127 6.69 8.44 0.84
N GLN A 128 6.34 7.38 0.11
CA GLN A 128 7.24 6.29 -0.29
C GLN A 128 7.01 5.85 -1.75
N PHE A 129 7.52 6.63 -2.71
CA PHE A 129 7.38 6.31 -4.14
C PHE A 129 8.04 4.97 -4.53
N THR A 130 8.99 4.47 -3.74
CA THR A 130 9.70 3.21 -4.03
C THR A 130 8.83 1.98 -3.87
N LEU A 131 7.61 2.09 -3.32
CA LEU A 131 6.62 0.99 -3.32
C LEU A 131 6.22 0.56 -4.74
N TYR A 132 6.54 1.37 -5.76
CA TYR A 132 6.39 1.04 -7.17
C TYR A 132 7.66 0.51 -7.83
N GLY A 133 8.71 0.25 -7.06
CA GLY A 133 9.96 -0.29 -7.56
C GLY A 133 9.76 -1.66 -8.18
N PHE A 134 10.13 -1.79 -9.45
CA PHE A 134 10.38 -3.08 -10.07
C PHE A 134 11.79 -3.10 -10.65
N LEU A 135 12.39 -4.28 -10.76
CA LEU A 135 13.78 -4.40 -11.14
C LEU A 135 13.93 -4.64 -12.65
N LYS A 136 14.75 -3.80 -13.30
CA LYS A 136 15.32 -4.06 -14.64
C LYS A 136 16.73 -4.59 -14.45
N GLY A 137 16.88 -5.91 -14.44
CA GLY A 137 18.09 -6.55 -13.90
C GLY A 137 18.13 -6.34 -12.38
N ASN A 138 19.18 -5.66 -11.88
CA ASN A 138 19.30 -5.28 -10.47
C ASN A 138 19.00 -3.79 -10.20
N LYS A 139 18.70 -3.01 -11.25
CA LYS A 139 18.41 -1.58 -11.13
C LYS A 139 16.91 -1.37 -10.88
N PRO A 140 16.51 -0.67 -9.81
CA PRO A 140 15.11 -0.35 -9.59
C PRO A 140 14.64 0.73 -10.58
N ASP A 141 13.39 0.59 -11.00
CA ASP A 141 12.66 1.52 -11.86
C ASP A 141 11.33 1.86 -11.21
N PHE A 142 10.98 3.14 -11.22
CA PHE A 142 9.84 3.72 -10.53
C PHE A 142 8.93 4.53 -11.46
N HIS A 143 8.99 4.31 -12.79
CA HIS A 143 8.30 5.15 -13.78
C HIS A 143 6.76 5.19 -13.67
N VAL A 144 6.15 4.36 -12.83
CA VAL A 144 4.70 4.35 -12.58
C VAL A 144 4.28 5.19 -11.38
N ALA A 145 5.24 5.66 -10.57
CA ALA A 145 4.96 6.59 -9.49
C ALA A 145 4.58 7.96 -10.03
N MET A 146 3.67 8.65 -9.35
CA MET A 146 3.29 10.02 -9.71
C MET A 146 4.49 10.96 -9.64
N ALA A 147 4.65 11.82 -10.65
CA ALA A 147 5.74 12.80 -10.70
C ALA A 147 5.72 13.73 -9.46
N PRO A 148 6.89 14.13 -8.90
CA PRO A 148 6.97 14.89 -7.64
C PRO A 148 6.13 16.16 -7.59
N GLN A 149 6.01 16.88 -8.71
CA GLN A 149 5.25 18.13 -8.83
C GLN A 149 3.75 17.92 -8.59
N ARG A 150 3.21 16.76 -9.00
CA ARG A 150 1.82 16.37 -8.74
C ARG A 150 1.69 15.63 -7.41
N ALA A 151 2.66 14.79 -7.06
CA ALA A 151 2.63 13.97 -5.86
C ALA A 151 2.70 14.79 -4.57
N LYS A 152 3.44 15.92 -4.55
CA LYS A 152 3.53 16.79 -3.36
C LYS A 152 2.17 17.35 -2.91
N PRO A 153 1.41 18.09 -3.76
CA PRO A 153 0.09 18.58 -3.37
C PRO A 153 -0.91 17.43 -3.15
N PHE A 154 -0.81 16.34 -3.90
CA PHE A 154 -1.65 15.16 -3.70
C PHE A 154 -1.44 14.54 -2.32
N TYR A 155 -0.18 14.33 -1.92
CA TYR A 155 0.17 13.80 -0.60
C TYR A 155 -0.30 14.71 0.53
N ALA A 156 -0.14 16.04 0.39
CA ALA A 156 -0.66 16.98 1.38
C ALA A 156 -2.19 16.85 1.55
N SER A 157 -2.93 16.78 0.44
CA SER A 157 -4.38 16.50 0.46
C SER A 157 -4.71 15.17 1.14
N LEU A 158 -3.92 14.12 0.90
CA LEU A 158 -4.09 12.84 1.58
C LEU A 158 -3.90 12.98 3.11
N VAL A 159 -2.86 13.67 3.58
CA VAL A 159 -2.64 13.89 5.02
C VAL A 159 -3.82 14.63 5.64
N ASP A 160 -4.34 15.66 4.96
CA ASP A 160 -5.49 16.41 5.44
C ASP A 160 -6.78 15.56 5.48
N ARG A 161 -6.97 14.63 4.54
CA ARG A 161 -8.06 13.64 4.59
C ARG A 161 -7.99 12.78 5.85
N PHE A 162 -6.80 12.33 6.24
CA PHE A 162 -6.60 11.59 7.50
C PHE A 162 -6.92 12.44 8.73
N ARG A 163 -6.43 13.69 8.77
CA ARG A 163 -6.70 14.63 9.87
C ARG A 163 -8.19 14.88 10.04
N ASN A 164 -8.91 15.08 8.94
CA ASN A 164 -10.35 15.34 8.93
C ASN A 164 -11.20 14.11 9.30
N ALA A 165 -10.75 12.91 8.93
CA ALA A 165 -11.49 11.67 9.17
C ALA A 165 -11.29 11.09 10.59
N TYR A 166 -10.32 11.60 11.36
CA TYR A 166 -10.00 11.07 12.68
C TYR A 166 -9.79 12.16 13.73
N ASN A 167 -8.55 12.51 14.04
CA ASN A 167 -8.16 13.57 14.95
C ASN A 167 -6.87 14.19 14.39
N ALA A 168 -6.88 15.50 14.14
CA ALA A 168 -5.76 16.20 13.55
C ALA A 168 -4.45 16.04 14.34
N ASP A 169 -4.52 15.98 15.68
CA ASP A 169 -3.33 15.87 16.54
C ASP A 169 -2.72 14.46 16.52
N ALA A 170 -3.54 13.44 16.23
CA ALA A 170 -3.12 12.04 16.16
C ALA A 170 -2.48 11.68 14.81
N ILE A 171 -2.64 12.52 13.78
CA ILE A 171 -2.08 12.31 12.45
C ILE A 171 -0.80 13.12 12.30
N LYS A 172 0.32 12.41 12.15
CA LYS A 172 1.65 12.96 11.92
C LYS A 172 2.12 12.60 10.51
N ASP A 173 3.02 13.42 9.95
CA ASP A 173 3.62 13.17 8.64
C ASP A 173 5.13 13.40 8.65
N GLY A 174 5.81 12.84 7.65
CA GLY A 174 7.20 13.17 7.33
C GLY A 174 7.32 14.43 6.46
N ILE A 175 8.54 14.74 6.01
CA ILE A 175 8.76 15.86 5.07
C ILE A 175 8.84 15.31 3.65
N PHE A 176 7.82 15.59 2.84
CA PHE A 176 7.77 15.14 1.45
C PHE A 176 9.03 15.55 0.66
N GLY A 177 9.65 14.58 0.00
CA GLY A 177 10.84 14.79 -0.84
C GLY A 177 12.15 14.99 -0.08
N ALA A 178 12.13 15.05 1.25
CA ALA A 178 13.35 15.08 2.05
C ALA A 178 13.98 13.69 2.19
N LYS A 179 15.30 13.63 2.37
CA LYS A 179 15.98 12.40 2.78
C LYS A 179 15.74 12.19 4.28
N MET A 180 14.77 11.33 4.57
CA MET A 180 14.36 11.00 5.94
C MET A 180 15.10 9.77 6.46
N LYS A 181 15.39 9.74 7.76
CA LYS A 181 15.58 8.49 8.50
C LYS A 181 14.27 8.19 9.22
N VAL A 182 13.71 7.01 8.98
CA VAL A 182 12.49 6.57 9.65
C VAL A 182 12.85 5.46 10.62
N SER A 183 12.60 5.70 11.90
CA SER A 183 12.80 4.73 12.98
C SER A 183 11.45 4.17 13.40
N LEU A 184 11.40 2.87 13.70
CA LEU A 184 10.20 2.23 14.22
C LEU A 184 10.53 1.09 15.15
N VAL A 185 9.64 0.87 16.12
CA VAL A 185 9.57 -0.34 16.93
C VAL A 185 8.29 -1.06 16.54
N ASN A 186 8.42 -2.10 15.70
CA ASN A 186 7.26 -2.88 15.27
C ASN A 186 6.66 -3.66 16.45
N ASP A 187 5.35 -3.53 16.63
CA ASP A 187 4.57 -4.31 17.60
C ASP A 187 3.97 -5.53 16.88
N GLY A 188 4.46 -6.73 17.19
CA GLY A 188 3.98 -8.01 16.66
C GLY A 188 5.09 -8.93 16.12
N PRO A 189 5.69 -8.64 14.94
CA PRO A 189 5.37 -7.54 14.04
C PRO A 189 4.10 -7.81 13.20
N VAL A 190 3.27 -6.78 13.02
CA VAL A 190 2.14 -6.80 12.08
C VAL A 190 2.42 -5.85 10.92
N THR A 191 2.31 -6.33 9.68
CA THR A 191 2.49 -5.53 8.47
C THR A 191 1.44 -5.90 7.43
N MET A 192 0.72 -4.89 6.94
CA MET A 192 -0.33 -5.03 5.94
C MET A 192 0.03 -4.28 4.67
N GLN A 193 -0.31 -4.84 3.51
CA GLN A 193 -0.20 -4.17 2.23
C GLN A 193 -1.60 -3.86 1.71
N LEU A 194 -1.82 -2.63 1.27
CA LEU A 194 -3.07 -2.17 0.70
C LEU A 194 -2.82 -1.60 -0.70
N ASP A 195 -3.63 -2.03 -1.66
CA ASP A 195 -3.73 -1.41 -2.98
C ASP A 195 -5.17 -0.87 -3.13
N SER A 196 -5.34 0.37 -3.60
CA SER A 196 -6.66 1.02 -3.70
C SER A 196 -7.62 0.36 -4.70
N GLN A 197 -7.08 -0.40 -5.66
CA GLN A 197 -7.84 -1.10 -6.70
C GLN A 197 -7.86 -2.61 -6.52
N SER A 198 -7.60 -3.12 -5.32
CA SER A 198 -7.72 -4.57 -5.05
C SER A 198 -9.14 -5.07 -5.31
N PRO A 199 -9.31 -6.25 -5.93
CA PRO A 199 -10.63 -6.89 -6.10
C PRO A 199 -11.36 -6.98 -4.75
N LYS A 200 -12.67 -6.72 -4.77
CA LYS A 200 -13.55 -6.91 -3.62
C LYS A 200 -13.80 -8.40 -3.37
#